data_AF-A0A1H4G498-F1
#
_entry.id   AF-A0A1H4G498-F1
#
_cell.length_a   1.000
_cell.length_b   1.000
_cell.length_c   1.000
_cell.angle_alpha   90.00
_cell.angle_beta   90.00
_cell.angle_gamma   90.00
#
_symmetry.space_group_name_H-M   'P 1'
#
loop_
_entity.id
_entity.type
_entity.pdbx_description
1 polymer ?
#
loop_
_entity_poly.entity_id
_entity_poly.type
_entity_poly.pdbx_seq_one_letter_code
_entity_poly.pdbx_strand_id
1 'polypeptide(L)'
;MKKEIEIKLDNNRYPLLVKDSNGVCLENTGIATVNNDFFIQKWSEEATELYSSLYGENNLFNKEKYEEMKPKLSATLWKIVARLEEINDGSFIVINKEQDLLKINNPIAYALEESNEDEYPEVIDGELVVWPKPETPTSNIFIGGIYSSLINMIEEAKLEYEVFSHVGLCCYDILEENPAENYFIPAISVVQKGFKECCERIASAPSFVVEVVKSRLQKEYALKKIPSYKKMGIDVWIIDFVNSRLSIFDYNNNYKEEYTEYEFNQPEECAGLIFTKAMIETRKSMI
;
A
#
# COMPACT_ATOMS: atom_id res chain seq x y z
N MET A 1 -21.24 -22.04 2.67
CA MET A 1 -21.55 -20.86 1.83
C MET A 1 -20.76 -19.71 2.42
N LYS A 2 -19.97 -18.99 1.61
CA LYS A 2 -19.24 -17.81 2.10
C LYS A 2 -20.23 -16.70 2.40
N LYS A 3 -19.97 -15.92 3.46
CA LYS A 3 -20.77 -14.72 3.74
C LYS A 3 -20.32 -13.57 2.84
N GLU A 4 -21.25 -12.73 2.44
CA GLU A 4 -20.96 -11.50 1.69
C GLU A 4 -20.95 -10.32 2.65
N ILE A 5 -19.85 -9.57 2.67
CA ILE A 5 -19.74 -8.29 3.38
C ILE A 5 -19.86 -7.18 2.34
N GLU A 6 -21.00 -6.49 2.35
CA GLU A 6 -21.22 -5.29 1.55
C GLU A 6 -20.66 -4.08 2.31
N ILE A 7 -19.76 -3.33 1.69
CA ILE A 7 -19.32 -2.03 2.22
C ILE A 7 -20.20 -0.96 1.58
N LYS A 8 -20.94 -0.24 2.41
CA LYS A 8 -21.88 0.81 1.97
C LYS A 8 -22.02 1.86 3.07
N LEU A 9 -21.92 3.13 2.71
CA LEU A 9 -22.12 4.22 3.66
C LEU A 9 -23.61 4.42 3.97
N ASP A 10 -23.91 4.66 5.23
CA ASP A 10 -25.24 4.95 5.74
C ASP A 10 -25.11 5.93 6.92
N ASN A 11 -25.96 6.95 6.97
CA ASN A 11 -25.88 8.00 7.98
C ASN A 11 -26.39 7.56 9.37
N ASN A 12 -26.87 6.32 9.50
CA ASN A 12 -27.38 5.76 10.75
C ASN A 12 -26.83 4.36 11.04
N ARG A 13 -25.86 3.86 10.25
CA ARG A 13 -25.34 2.49 10.39
C ARG A 13 -23.85 2.41 10.10
N TYR A 14 -23.24 1.37 10.65
CA TYR A 14 -21.88 0.97 10.31
C TYR A 14 -21.76 0.67 8.81
N PRO A 15 -20.60 0.96 8.19
CA PRO A 15 -20.40 0.77 6.76
C PRO A 15 -20.38 -0.69 6.31
N LEU A 16 -20.28 -1.64 7.25
CA LEU A 16 -20.22 -3.08 6.96
C LEU A 16 -21.60 -3.71 7.11
N LEU A 17 -22.17 -4.18 5.99
CA LEU A 17 -23.48 -4.81 5.94
C LEU A 17 -23.35 -6.29 5.57
N VAL A 18 -23.94 -7.16 6.38
CA VAL A 18 -24.12 -8.59 6.07
C VAL A 18 -25.60 -8.90 6.15
N LYS A 19 -26.13 -9.64 5.18
CA LYS A 19 -27.54 -10.06 5.15
C LYS A 19 -27.69 -11.50 5.61
N ASP A 20 -28.78 -11.78 6.33
CA ASP A 20 -29.18 -13.16 6.68
C ASP A 20 -29.82 -13.90 5.50
N SER A 21 -30.24 -15.14 5.70
CA SER A 21 -30.92 -15.95 4.66
C SER A 21 -32.24 -15.35 4.16
N ASN A 22 -32.81 -14.38 4.89
CA ASN A 22 -34.05 -13.70 4.54
C ASN A 22 -33.79 -12.31 3.93
N GLY A 23 -32.52 -11.92 3.72
CA GLY A 23 -32.14 -10.63 3.17
C GLY A 23 -32.12 -9.48 4.18
N VAL A 24 -32.26 -9.76 5.48
CA VAL A 24 -32.26 -8.75 6.55
C VAL A 24 -30.82 -8.40 6.91
N CYS A 25 -30.49 -7.11 6.94
CA CYS A 25 -29.18 -6.66 7.41
C CYS A 25 -29.01 -6.97 8.89
N LEU A 26 -27.92 -7.67 9.22
CA LEU A 26 -27.51 -7.96 10.58
C LEU A 26 -26.90 -6.72 11.25
N GLU A 27 -27.04 -6.61 12.58
CA GLU A 27 -26.41 -5.55 13.37
C GLU A 27 -24.88 -5.69 13.44
N ASN A 28 -24.37 -6.91 13.27
CA ASN A 28 -22.95 -7.20 13.13
C ASN A 28 -22.72 -8.20 11.99
N THR A 29 -21.48 -8.37 11.54
CA THR A 29 -21.18 -9.23 10.38
C THR A 29 -21.45 -10.72 10.63
N GLY A 30 -21.57 -11.12 11.90
CA GLY A 30 -21.60 -12.51 12.35
C GLY A 30 -20.35 -13.30 11.97
N ILE A 31 -19.23 -12.64 11.68
CA ILE A 31 -17.93 -13.23 11.37
C ILE A 31 -16.97 -12.82 12.49
N ALA A 32 -16.53 -13.78 13.30
CA ALA A 32 -15.78 -13.49 14.52
C ALA A 32 -14.46 -12.77 14.25
N THR A 33 -13.74 -13.12 13.18
CA THR A 33 -12.48 -12.48 12.78
C THR A 33 -12.67 -11.00 12.43
N VAL A 34 -13.77 -10.67 11.76
CA VAL A 34 -14.11 -9.27 11.41
C VAL A 34 -14.64 -8.51 12.63
N ASN A 35 -15.59 -9.11 13.36
CA ASN A 35 -16.22 -8.46 14.52
C ASN A 35 -15.24 -8.21 15.68
N ASN A 36 -14.15 -8.96 15.78
CA ASN A 36 -13.15 -8.78 16.84
C ASN A 36 -11.91 -8.01 16.38
N ASP A 37 -11.83 -7.61 15.11
CA ASP A 37 -10.69 -6.83 14.62
C ASP A 37 -10.83 -5.36 15.05
N PHE A 38 -9.91 -4.93 15.91
CA PHE A 38 -9.89 -3.59 16.48
C PHE A 38 -9.82 -2.49 15.41
N PHE A 39 -9.05 -2.70 14.35
CA PHE A 39 -8.88 -1.68 13.31
C PHE A 39 -10.13 -1.55 12.44
N ILE A 40 -10.76 -2.67 12.10
CA ILE A 40 -12.05 -2.66 11.39
C ILE A 40 -13.10 -1.90 12.20
N GLN A 41 -13.20 -2.13 13.51
CA GLN A 41 -14.14 -1.38 14.37
C GLN A 41 -13.81 0.11 14.36
N LYS A 42 -12.57 0.48 14.68
CA LYS A 42 -12.11 1.88 14.74
C LYS A 42 -12.40 2.64 13.44
N TRP A 43 -12.03 2.08 12.29
CA TRP A 43 -12.25 2.77 11.01
C TRP A 43 -13.70 2.75 10.55
N SER A 44 -14.48 1.74 10.96
CA SER A 44 -15.93 1.73 10.70
C SER A 44 -16.65 2.83 11.48
N GLU A 45 -16.26 3.05 12.74
CA GLU A 45 -16.71 4.18 13.55
C GLU A 45 -16.30 5.51 12.89
N GLU A 46 -15.02 5.65 12.54
CA GLU A 46 -14.51 6.84 11.85
C GLU A 46 -15.27 7.14 10.54
N ALA A 47 -15.49 6.13 9.69
CA ALA A 47 -16.25 6.29 8.45
C ALA A 47 -17.71 6.72 8.72
N THR A 48 -18.33 6.16 9.76
CA THR A 48 -19.69 6.50 10.18
C THR A 48 -19.76 7.95 10.65
N GLU A 49 -18.80 8.38 11.47
CA GLU A 49 -18.71 9.76 11.97
C GLU A 49 -18.47 10.75 10.84
N LEU A 50 -17.49 10.47 9.97
CA LEU A 50 -17.18 11.30 8.80
C LEU A 50 -18.42 11.47 7.92
N TYR A 51 -19.09 10.36 7.58
CA TYR A 51 -20.27 10.37 6.71
C TYR A 51 -21.50 11.01 7.36
N SER A 52 -21.75 10.73 8.65
CA SER A 52 -22.85 11.34 9.40
C SER A 52 -22.67 12.85 9.53
N SER A 53 -21.43 13.32 9.65
CA SER A 53 -21.13 14.75 9.75
C SER A 53 -21.48 15.53 8.47
N LEU A 54 -21.72 14.86 7.34
CA LEU A 54 -22.16 15.47 6.09
C LEU A 54 -23.62 15.90 6.13
N TYR A 55 -24.38 15.51 7.15
CA TYR A 55 -25.78 15.86 7.31
C TYR A 55 -25.94 16.95 8.37
N GLY A 56 -26.62 18.04 8.02
CA GLY A 56 -26.94 19.13 8.95
C GLY A 56 -28.14 18.85 9.85
N GLU A 57 -28.55 19.82 10.68
CA GLU A 57 -29.66 19.71 11.64
C GLU A 57 -31.01 19.26 11.03
N ASN A 58 -31.21 19.51 9.73
CA ASN A 58 -32.41 19.09 8.99
C ASN A 58 -32.24 17.74 8.26
N ASN A 59 -31.19 16.97 8.55
CA ASN A 59 -30.80 15.76 7.80
C ASN A 59 -30.60 16.01 6.29
N LEU A 60 -30.24 17.23 5.91
CA LEU A 60 -29.90 17.58 4.53
C LEU A 60 -28.42 17.35 4.29
N PHE A 61 -28.10 16.68 3.18
CA PHE A 61 -26.73 16.40 2.76
C PHE A 61 -26.00 17.67 2.33
N ASN A 62 -24.83 17.92 2.91
CA ASN A 62 -23.96 19.03 2.60
C ASN A 62 -22.92 18.61 1.54
N LYS A 63 -23.16 19.01 0.29
CA LYS A 63 -22.28 18.68 -0.83
C LYS A 63 -20.90 19.33 -0.73
N GLU A 64 -20.81 20.57 -0.26
CA GLU A 64 -19.53 21.28 -0.16
C GLU A 64 -18.62 20.60 0.88
N LYS A 65 -19.18 20.30 2.05
CA LYS A 65 -18.48 19.54 3.10
C LYS A 65 -18.11 18.13 2.62
N TYR A 66 -18.95 17.50 1.81
CA TYR A 66 -18.63 16.20 1.23
C TYR A 66 -17.39 16.26 0.33
N GLU A 67 -17.28 17.23 -0.58
CA GLU A 67 -16.11 17.35 -1.45
C GLU A 67 -14.82 17.58 -0.64
N GLU A 68 -14.90 18.36 0.44
CA GLU A 68 -13.77 18.56 1.38
C GLU A 68 -13.38 17.27 2.09
N MET A 69 -14.35 16.51 2.59
CA MET A 69 -14.11 15.29 3.38
C MET A 69 -13.90 14.03 2.54
N LYS A 70 -14.18 14.09 1.23
CA LYS A 70 -14.14 12.93 0.33
C LYS A 70 -12.78 12.22 0.36
N PRO A 71 -11.61 12.89 0.35
CA PRO A 71 -10.32 12.19 0.42
C PRO A 71 -10.18 11.35 1.69
N LYS A 72 -10.47 11.93 2.87
CA LYS A 72 -10.39 11.23 4.16
C LYS A 72 -11.40 10.09 4.24
N LEU A 73 -12.63 10.29 3.79
CA LEU A 73 -13.64 9.25 3.74
C LEU A 73 -13.22 8.09 2.82
N SER A 74 -12.61 8.41 1.68
CA SER A 74 -12.10 7.43 0.71
C SER A 74 -10.93 6.64 1.30
N ALA A 75 -9.99 7.31 1.96
CA ALA A 75 -8.88 6.70 2.69
C ALA A 75 -9.38 5.73 3.77
N THR A 76 -10.36 6.15 4.57
CA THR A 76 -10.94 5.31 5.63
C THR A 76 -11.63 4.07 5.06
N LEU A 77 -12.42 4.21 4.00
CA LEU A 77 -13.03 3.06 3.32
C LEU A 77 -11.97 2.12 2.71
N TRP A 78 -10.90 2.68 2.14
CA TRP A 78 -9.80 1.90 1.59
C TRP A 78 -9.11 1.05 2.67
N LYS A 79 -8.79 1.64 3.83
CA LYS A 79 -8.18 0.91 4.96
C LYS A 79 -9.05 -0.27 5.40
N ILE A 80 -10.37 -0.08 5.48
CA ILE A 80 -11.33 -1.14 5.81
C ILE A 80 -11.25 -2.27 4.77
N VAL A 81 -11.30 -1.95 3.47
CA VAL A 81 -11.20 -2.94 2.38
C VAL A 81 -9.88 -3.72 2.47
N ALA A 82 -8.76 -3.00 2.61
CA ALA A 82 -7.43 -3.58 2.65
C ALA A 82 -7.28 -4.55 3.83
N ARG A 83 -7.77 -4.16 5.02
CA ARG A 83 -7.73 -5.00 6.21
C ARG A 83 -8.65 -6.20 6.12
N LEU A 84 -9.85 -6.05 5.55
CA LEU A 84 -10.75 -7.17 5.30
C LEU A 84 -10.11 -8.21 4.38
N GLU A 85 -9.42 -7.80 3.31
CA GLU A 85 -8.70 -8.73 2.43
C GLU A 85 -7.50 -9.39 3.12
N GLU A 86 -6.80 -8.70 4.03
CA GLU A 86 -5.69 -9.26 4.80
C GLU A 86 -6.14 -10.34 5.79
N ILE A 87 -7.25 -10.11 6.51
CA ILE A 87 -7.77 -11.05 7.52
C ILE A 87 -8.69 -12.12 6.92
N ASN A 88 -8.90 -12.12 5.60
CA ASN A 88 -9.81 -13.05 4.95
C ASN A 88 -9.18 -14.46 4.89
N ASP A 89 -9.66 -15.35 5.77
CA ASP A 89 -9.31 -16.77 5.83
C ASP A 89 -10.08 -17.63 4.79
N GLY A 90 -10.80 -16.98 3.88
CA GLY A 90 -11.67 -17.61 2.89
C GLY A 90 -13.12 -17.78 3.35
N SER A 91 -13.48 -17.38 4.57
CA SER A 91 -14.86 -17.50 5.09
C SER A 91 -15.84 -16.47 4.52
N PHE A 92 -15.35 -15.38 3.91
CA PHE A 92 -16.20 -14.32 3.35
C PHE A 92 -15.67 -13.76 2.02
N ILE A 93 -16.51 -12.95 1.37
CA ILE A 93 -16.17 -12.12 0.22
C ILE A 93 -16.51 -10.66 0.52
N VAL A 94 -15.69 -9.74 0.01
CA VAL A 94 -15.87 -8.29 0.18
C VAL A 94 -16.49 -7.70 -1.09
N ILE A 95 -17.58 -6.96 -0.94
CA ILE A 95 -18.28 -6.28 -2.03
C ILE A 95 -18.30 -4.78 -1.70
N ASN A 96 -17.40 -4.01 -2.30
CA ASN A 96 -17.37 -2.56 -2.10
C ASN A 96 -18.38 -1.85 -3.01
N LYS A 97 -19.51 -1.36 -2.46
CA LYS A 97 -20.50 -0.58 -3.22
C LYS A 97 -20.10 0.87 -3.41
N GLU A 98 -19.06 1.32 -2.71
CA GLU A 98 -18.54 2.68 -2.71
C GLU A 98 -17.24 2.81 -3.52
N GLN A 99 -16.97 1.88 -4.44
CA GLN A 99 -15.71 1.85 -5.20
C GLN A 99 -15.42 3.16 -5.95
N ASP A 100 -16.44 3.83 -6.47
CA ASP A 100 -16.26 5.10 -7.17
C ASP A 100 -15.89 6.28 -6.25
N LEU A 101 -16.12 6.16 -4.93
CA LEU A 101 -15.65 7.17 -3.98
C LEU A 101 -14.13 7.26 -3.94
N LEU A 102 -13.45 6.13 -4.17
CA LEU A 102 -12.00 6.03 -4.17
C LEU A 102 -11.32 6.87 -5.27
N LYS A 103 -12.09 7.31 -6.26
CA LYS A 103 -11.63 8.24 -7.30
C LYS A 103 -11.84 9.68 -6.82
N ILE A 104 -10.75 10.34 -6.42
CA ILE A 104 -10.76 11.71 -5.91
C ILE A 104 -10.03 12.67 -6.86
N ASN A 105 -10.42 13.96 -6.85
CA ASN A 105 -9.97 14.94 -7.86
C ASN A 105 -8.54 15.48 -7.64
N ASN A 106 -7.87 15.13 -6.55
CA ASN A 106 -6.47 15.46 -6.29
C ASN A 106 -5.93 14.53 -5.18
N PRO A 107 -5.57 13.28 -5.51
CA PRO A 107 -5.11 12.31 -4.52
C PRO A 107 -3.74 12.63 -3.93
N ILE A 108 -2.90 13.34 -4.68
CA ILE A 108 -1.55 13.69 -4.22
C ILE A 108 -1.61 14.67 -3.05
N ALA A 109 -2.54 15.63 -3.05
CA ALA A 109 -2.69 16.56 -1.94
C ALA A 109 -2.86 15.82 -0.60
N TYR A 110 -3.76 14.82 -0.56
CA TYR A 110 -3.94 13.98 0.63
C TYR A 110 -2.69 13.17 0.95
N ALA A 111 -2.07 12.53 -0.04
CA ALA A 111 -0.90 11.69 0.20
C ALA A 111 0.31 12.45 0.74
N LEU A 112 0.38 13.76 0.50
CA LEU A 112 1.45 14.61 0.99
C LEU A 112 1.11 15.34 2.30
N GLU A 113 -0.09 15.19 2.86
CA GLU A 113 -0.47 15.76 4.16
C GLU A 113 0.28 15.09 5.32
N GLU A 114 0.97 15.90 6.14
CA GLU A 114 1.73 15.44 7.31
C GLU A 114 0.85 14.79 8.39
N SER A 115 -0.44 15.11 8.45
CA SER A 115 -1.37 14.56 9.45
C SER A 115 -1.66 13.06 9.31
N ASN A 116 -1.13 12.41 8.27
CA ASN A 116 -1.34 11.00 7.98
C ASN A 116 -0.25 10.08 8.57
N GLU A 117 0.29 10.43 9.75
CA GLU A 117 1.42 9.71 10.38
C GLU A 117 1.14 8.21 10.59
N ASP A 118 -0.12 7.82 10.80
CA ASP A 118 -0.59 6.44 11.02
C ASP A 118 -0.96 5.69 9.72
N GLU A 119 -0.58 6.21 8.55
CA GLU A 119 -0.95 5.64 7.26
C GLU A 119 0.24 5.63 6.29
N TYR A 120 0.13 4.80 5.25
CA TYR A 120 0.96 4.88 4.05
C TYR A 120 0.07 5.27 2.86
N PRO A 121 -0.22 6.57 2.68
CA PRO A 121 -0.96 7.02 1.52
C PRO A 121 -0.05 7.04 0.27
N GLU A 122 -0.52 6.42 -0.80
CA GLU A 122 0.13 6.35 -2.10
C GLU A 122 -0.81 6.89 -3.18
N VAL A 123 -0.24 7.39 -4.27
CA VAL A 123 -0.96 7.70 -5.50
C VAL A 123 -0.46 6.78 -6.60
N ILE A 124 -1.33 5.89 -7.07
CA ILE A 124 -1.00 4.87 -8.07
C ILE A 124 -1.94 5.03 -9.25
N ASP A 125 -1.40 5.51 -10.38
CA ASP A 125 -2.13 5.86 -11.60
C ASP A 125 -3.31 6.82 -11.36
N GLY A 126 -3.11 7.80 -10.47
CA GLY A 126 -4.12 8.78 -10.09
C GLY A 126 -5.17 8.27 -9.10
N GLU A 127 -5.05 7.03 -8.61
CA GLU A 127 -5.89 6.49 -7.54
C GLU A 127 -5.20 6.71 -6.18
N LEU A 128 -5.95 7.21 -5.18
CA LEU A 128 -5.49 7.23 -3.79
C LEU A 128 -5.60 5.82 -3.20
N VAL A 129 -4.48 5.34 -2.66
CA VAL A 129 -4.35 4.01 -2.06
C VAL A 129 -3.75 4.19 -0.68
N VAL A 130 -4.41 3.72 0.37
CA VAL A 130 -3.99 4.02 1.76
C VAL A 130 -3.78 2.75 2.56
N TRP A 131 -2.52 2.33 2.72
CA TRP A 131 -2.25 1.16 3.54
C TRP A 131 -2.23 1.53 5.02
N PRO A 132 -2.83 0.72 5.89
CA PRO A 132 -2.86 1.01 7.32
C PRO A 132 -1.49 0.81 7.98
N LYS A 133 -1.12 1.69 8.92
CA LYS A 133 -0.15 1.37 9.98
C LYS A 133 -0.91 0.95 11.26
N PRO A 134 -0.29 0.16 12.15
CA PRO A 134 1.03 -0.41 12.05
C PRO A 134 1.08 -1.67 11.18
N GLU A 135 2.26 -1.88 10.59
CA GLU A 135 2.72 -3.18 10.13
C GLU A 135 2.51 -4.26 11.22
N THR A 136 2.11 -5.48 10.83
CA THR A 136 2.03 -6.61 11.78
C THR A 136 3.39 -6.84 12.44
N PRO A 137 3.47 -7.33 13.70
CA PRO A 137 4.76 -7.62 14.34
C PRO A 137 5.67 -8.52 13.49
N THR A 138 5.09 -9.53 12.84
CA THR A 138 5.83 -10.45 11.96
C THR A 138 6.39 -9.73 10.73
N SER A 139 5.58 -8.91 10.04
CA SER A 139 6.05 -8.16 8.88
C SER A 139 7.08 -7.08 9.26
N ASN A 140 6.92 -6.44 10.42
CA ASN A 140 7.89 -5.50 10.96
C ASN A 140 9.25 -6.13 11.23
N ILE A 141 9.28 -7.27 11.93
CA ILE A 141 10.54 -8.02 12.17
C ILE A 141 11.18 -8.38 10.84
N PHE A 142 10.37 -8.83 9.88
CA PHE A 142 10.86 -9.23 8.57
C PHE A 142 11.48 -8.07 7.77
N ILE A 143 10.75 -6.97 7.60
CA ILE A 143 11.23 -5.77 6.89
C ILE A 143 12.47 -5.21 7.61
N GLY A 144 12.45 -5.15 8.94
CA GLY A 144 13.60 -4.74 9.75
C GLY A 144 14.83 -5.61 9.51
N GLY A 145 14.65 -6.93 9.41
CA GLY A 145 15.72 -7.88 9.08
C GLY A 145 16.35 -7.63 7.72
N ILE A 146 15.53 -7.40 6.68
CA ILE A 146 16.03 -7.06 5.33
C ILE A 146 16.77 -5.72 5.37
N TYR A 147 16.16 -4.70 5.99
CA TYR A 147 16.73 -3.36 6.11
C TYR A 147 18.11 -3.37 6.78
N SER A 148 18.21 -3.99 7.95
CA SER A 148 19.49 -4.11 8.68
C SER A 148 20.52 -4.90 7.89
N SER A 149 20.11 -5.97 7.20
CA SER A 149 21.02 -6.75 6.36
C SER A 149 21.57 -5.88 5.22
N LEU A 150 20.72 -5.15 4.51
CA LEU A 150 21.12 -4.27 3.40
C LEU A 150 22.12 -3.21 3.84
N ILE A 151 21.88 -2.56 4.99
CA ILE A 151 22.81 -1.56 5.55
C ILE A 151 24.17 -2.18 5.82
N ASN A 152 24.22 -3.27 6.60
CA ASN A 152 25.48 -3.93 6.96
C ASN A 152 26.27 -4.31 5.69
N MET A 153 25.56 -4.81 4.67
CA MET A 153 26.16 -5.24 3.41
C MET A 153 26.73 -4.06 2.59
N ILE A 154 26.00 -2.94 2.51
CA ILE A 154 26.47 -1.71 1.84
C ILE A 154 27.71 -1.15 2.55
N GLU A 155 27.72 -1.16 3.89
CA GLU A 155 28.85 -0.71 4.70
C GLU A 155 30.08 -1.61 4.54
N GLU A 156 29.92 -2.93 4.64
CA GLU A 156 31.01 -3.90 4.47
C GLU A 156 31.64 -3.83 3.08
N ALA A 157 30.81 -3.68 2.04
CA ALA A 157 31.25 -3.55 0.66
C ALA A 157 31.73 -2.12 0.31
N LYS A 158 31.60 -1.15 1.23
CA LYS A 158 31.95 0.27 1.04
C LYS A 158 31.29 0.90 -0.19
N LEU A 159 30.01 0.60 -0.40
CA LEU A 159 29.25 1.15 -1.50
C LEU A 159 28.66 2.52 -1.13
N GLU A 160 28.48 3.38 -2.13
CA GLU A 160 27.94 4.73 -1.94
C GLU A 160 26.42 4.76 -2.09
N TYR A 161 25.73 3.99 -1.24
CA TYR A 161 24.27 3.91 -1.19
C TYR A 161 23.74 4.15 0.23
N GLU A 162 22.46 4.51 0.30
CA GLU A 162 21.65 4.63 1.52
C GLU A 162 20.40 3.76 1.38
N VAL A 163 19.93 3.24 2.51
CA VAL A 163 18.75 2.38 2.60
C VAL A 163 17.69 3.11 3.39
N PHE A 164 16.48 3.19 2.83
CA PHE A 164 15.33 3.81 3.46
C PHE A 164 14.21 2.80 3.64
N SER A 165 13.49 2.89 4.75
CA SER A 165 12.31 2.06 5.03
C SER A 165 11.08 2.97 5.04
N HIS A 166 10.10 2.64 4.20
CA HIS A 166 8.82 3.36 4.09
C HIS A 166 8.95 4.89 3.92
N VAL A 167 9.95 5.33 3.16
CA VAL A 167 10.10 6.74 2.75
C VAL A 167 9.49 6.92 1.37
N GLY A 168 8.74 8.01 1.19
CA GLY A 168 8.05 8.30 -0.07
C GLY A 168 8.99 8.58 -1.24
N LEU A 169 8.55 8.18 -2.43
CA LEU A 169 9.18 8.45 -3.72
C LEU A 169 8.31 9.44 -4.50
N CYS A 170 8.84 10.64 -4.73
CA CYS A 170 8.22 11.66 -5.57
C CYS A 170 8.38 11.28 -7.04
N CYS A 171 7.56 10.35 -7.51
CA CYS A 171 7.69 9.77 -8.85
C CYS A 171 7.53 10.82 -9.96
N TYR A 172 6.81 11.91 -9.70
CA TYR A 172 6.66 13.03 -10.62
C TYR A 172 7.96 13.82 -10.82
N ASP A 173 8.74 14.00 -9.75
CA ASP A 173 10.06 14.62 -9.82
C ASP A 173 11.08 13.69 -10.51
N ILE A 174 10.90 12.37 -10.38
CA ILE A 174 11.79 11.36 -11.01
C ILE A 174 11.50 11.22 -12.51
N LEU A 175 10.22 11.17 -12.90
CA LEU A 175 9.84 10.87 -14.28
C LEU A 175 9.75 12.09 -15.21
N GLU A 176 9.77 13.32 -14.69
CA GLU A 176 9.52 14.61 -15.39
C GLU A 176 8.15 14.68 -16.14
N GLU A 177 7.78 13.64 -16.89
CA GLU A 177 6.49 13.37 -17.52
C GLU A 177 5.67 12.36 -16.68
N ASN A 178 5.03 12.83 -15.61
CA ASN A 178 4.15 12.01 -14.78
C ASN A 178 2.74 12.62 -14.67
N PRO A 179 1.88 12.44 -15.69
CA PRO A 179 0.57 13.09 -15.76
C PRO A 179 -0.41 12.65 -14.66
N ALA A 180 -0.12 11.54 -13.97
CA ALA A 180 -0.92 11.01 -12.87
C ALA A 180 -0.38 11.41 -11.48
N GLU A 181 0.72 12.17 -11.43
CA GLU A 181 1.37 12.61 -10.19
C GLU A 181 1.59 11.45 -9.19
N ASN A 182 2.07 10.31 -9.70
CA ASN A 182 2.33 9.14 -8.87
C ASN A 182 3.20 9.48 -7.65
N TYR A 183 2.92 8.78 -6.55
CA TYR A 183 3.64 8.88 -5.30
C TYR A 183 3.62 7.52 -4.62
N PHE A 184 4.79 6.92 -4.43
CA PHE A 184 4.91 5.56 -3.91
C PHE A 184 5.63 5.56 -2.57
N ILE A 185 5.21 4.69 -1.67
CA ILE A 185 5.90 4.41 -0.41
C ILE A 185 6.28 2.93 -0.41
N PRO A 186 7.44 2.57 -1.01
CA PRO A 186 7.93 1.20 -0.98
C PRO A 186 8.35 0.80 0.44
N ALA A 187 8.29 -0.49 0.74
CA ALA A 187 8.73 -1.00 2.04
C ALA A 187 10.22 -0.70 2.28
N ILE A 188 11.06 -0.87 1.25
CA ILE A 188 12.48 -0.50 1.28
C ILE A 188 12.88 0.16 -0.05
N SER A 189 13.70 1.21 0.01
CA SER A 189 14.40 1.78 -1.15
C SER A 189 15.90 1.76 -0.91
N VAL A 190 16.68 1.46 -1.96
CA VAL A 190 18.13 1.64 -1.94
C VAL A 190 18.52 2.70 -2.96
N VAL A 191 19.11 3.79 -2.49
CA VAL A 191 19.35 5.01 -3.29
C VAL A 191 20.83 5.39 -3.23
N GLN A 192 21.39 5.89 -4.32
CA GLN A 192 22.78 6.35 -4.32
C GLN A 192 22.96 7.57 -3.40
N LYS A 193 24.09 7.65 -2.69
CA LYS A 193 24.43 8.85 -1.90
C LYS A 193 24.48 10.10 -2.77
N GLY A 194 24.06 11.23 -2.20
CA GLY A 194 23.91 12.48 -2.94
C GLY A 194 22.63 12.57 -3.78
N PHE A 195 21.65 11.72 -3.48
CA PHE A 195 20.32 11.78 -4.07
C PHE A 195 19.63 13.13 -3.79
N LYS A 196 18.66 13.47 -4.63
CA LYS A 196 17.79 14.64 -4.45
C LYS A 196 16.68 14.31 -3.46
N GLU A 197 16.45 15.23 -2.54
CA GLU A 197 15.32 15.22 -1.61
C GLU A 197 14.31 16.31 -1.98
N CYS A 198 13.03 16.04 -1.77
CA CYS A 198 11.93 16.98 -1.93
C CYS A 198 10.89 16.72 -0.84
N CYS A 199 10.62 17.72 0.03
CA CYS A 199 9.64 17.62 1.11
C CYS A 199 9.83 16.40 2.03
N GLU A 200 11.07 16.12 2.46
CA GLU A 200 11.44 14.93 3.27
C GLU A 200 11.21 13.59 2.56
N ARG A 201 11.22 13.61 1.22
CA ARG A 201 11.00 12.45 0.35
C ARG A 201 12.11 12.31 -0.67
N ILE A 202 12.21 11.12 -1.26
CA ILE A 202 13.22 10.82 -2.27
C ILE A 202 12.71 11.28 -3.65
N ALA A 203 13.49 12.16 -4.29
CA ALA A 203 13.26 12.71 -5.62
C ALA A 203 14.33 12.26 -6.63
N SER A 204 15.00 11.14 -6.37
CA SER A 204 15.91 10.46 -7.30
C SER A 204 15.50 9.01 -7.46
N ALA A 205 15.75 8.43 -8.63
CA ALA A 205 15.48 7.02 -8.85
C ALA A 205 16.32 6.15 -7.89
N PRO A 206 15.70 5.31 -7.05
CA PRO A 206 16.39 4.24 -6.34
C PRO A 206 17.07 3.30 -7.34
N SER A 207 18.13 2.62 -6.93
CA SER A 207 18.70 1.52 -7.72
C SER A 207 17.76 0.32 -7.79
N PHE A 208 17.08 0.05 -6.68
CA PHE A 208 15.97 -0.89 -6.63
C PHE A 208 15.06 -0.55 -5.45
N VAL A 209 13.86 -1.10 -5.49
CA VAL A 209 12.89 -1.04 -4.39
C VAL A 209 12.44 -2.44 -4.00
N VAL A 210 12.07 -2.59 -2.73
CA VAL A 210 11.42 -3.78 -2.20
C VAL A 210 9.99 -3.44 -1.82
N GLU A 211 9.05 -4.21 -2.34
CA GLU A 211 7.63 -4.17 -1.99
C GLU A 211 7.30 -5.42 -1.19
N VAL A 212 6.64 -5.26 -0.03
CA VAL A 212 6.22 -6.39 0.81
C VAL A 212 4.70 -6.45 0.81
N VAL A 213 4.15 -7.56 0.30
CA VAL A 213 2.70 -7.73 0.13
C VAL A 213 2.18 -8.87 1.01
N LYS A 214 1.06 -8.62 1.68
CA LYS A 214 0.44 -9.52 2.68
C LYS A 214 -0.99 -9.90 2.32
N SER A 215 -1.50 -9.39 1.20
CA SER A 215 -2.81 -9.74 0.68
C SER A 215 -2.78 -9.71 -0.84
N ARG A 216 -3.80 -10.34 -1.45
CA ARG A 216 -3.99 -10.31 -2.90
C ARG A 216 -4.13 -8.88 -3.42
N LEU A 217 -4.83 -8.02 -2.69
CA LEU A 217 -5.04 -6.62 -3.05
C LEU A 217 -3.72 -5.83 -3.04
N GLN A 218 -2.89 -5.99 -2.00
CA GLN A 218 -1.56 -5.37 -1.97
C GLN A 218 -0.69 -5.83 -3.13
N LYS A 219 -0.73 -7.13 -3.46
CA LYS A 219 -0.02 -7.68 -4.63
C LYS A 219 -0.48 -7.04 -5.94
N GLU A 220 -1.78 -6.91 -6.14
CA GLU A 220 -2.35 -6.25 -7.33
C GLU A 220 -1.82 -4.82 -7.48
N TYR A 221 -1.83 -4.03 -6.40
CA TYR A 221 -1.35 -2.66 -6.43
C TYR A 221 0.17 -2.53 -6.56
N ALA A 222 0.95 -3.42 -5.94
CA ALA A 222 2.40 -3.50 -6.17
C ALA A 222 2.70 -3.78 -7.66
N LEU A 223 1.94 -4.68 -8.29
CA LEU A 223 2.07 -4.96 -9.73
C LEU A 223 1.67 -3.76 -10.61
N LYS A 224 0.68 -2.95 -10.21
CA LYS A 224 0.30 -1.71 -10.91
C LYS A 224 1.44 -0.67 -10.94
N LYS A 225 2.34 -0.67 -9.96
CA LYS A 225 3.48 0.26 -9.92
C LYS A 225 4.61 -0.13 -10.87
N ILE A 226 4.73 -1.40 -11.27
CA ILE A 226 5.83 -1.92 -12.09
C ILE A 226 6.07 -1.11 -13.37
N PRO A 227 5.06 -0.74 -14.18
CA PRO A 227 5.30 0.06 -15.39
C PRO A 227 5.94 1.42 -15.09
N SER A 228 5.57 2.07 -13.99
CA SER A 228 6.14 3.35 -13.57
C SER A 228 7.58 3.16 -13.06
N TYR A 229 7.83 2.14 -12.24
CA TYR A 229 9.19 1.79 -11.81
C TYR A 229 10.12 1.47 -12.99
N LYS A 230 9.65 0.71 -13.98
CA LYS A 230 10.43 0.42 -15.20
C LYS A 230 10.78 1.68 -15.98
N LYS A 231 9.85 2.63 -16.12
CA LYS A 231 10.12 3.93 -16.77
C LYS A 231 11.19 4.75 -16.04
N MET A 232 11.27 4.61 -14.71
CA MET A 232 12.29 5.24 -13.88
C MET A 232 13.65 4.51 -13.91
N GLY A 233 13.73 3.34 -14.55
CA GLY A 233 14.93 2.50 -14.55
C GLY A 233 15.18 1.80 -13.21
N ILE A 234 14.11 1.44 -12.50
CA ILE A 234 14.18 0.85 -11.15
C ILE A 234 13.83 -0.63 -11.19
N ASP A 235 14.70 -1.47 -10.64
CA ASP A 235 14.37 -2.88 -10.36
C ASP A 235 13.40 -2.99 -9.20
N VAL A 236 12.42 -3.90 -9.31
CA VAL A 236 11.39 -4.07 -8.27
C VAL A 236 11.39 -5.48 -7.74
N TRP A 237 11.54 -5.61 -6.43
CA TRP A 237 11.54 -6.88 -5.73
C TRP A 237 10.25 -6.99 -4.91
N ILE A 238 9.31 -7.80 -5.39
CA ILE A 238 8.04 -8.05 -4.68
C ILE A 238 8.21 -9.29 -3.82
N ILE A 239 8.10 -9.11 -2.51
CA ILE A 239 8.07 -10.18 -1.53
C ILE A 239 6.62 -10.45 -1.16
N ASP A 240 6.12 -11.61 -1.57
CA ASP A 240 4.79 -12.10 -1.29
C ASP A 240 4.81 -12.96 -0.01
N PHE A 241 4.38 -12.36 1.10
CA PHE A 241 4.37 -13.00 2.41
C PHE A 241 3.34 -14.14 2.48
N VAL A 242 2.25 -14.03 1.71
CA VAL A 242 1.17 -15.02 1.69
C VAL A 242 1.64 -16.30 1.04
N ASN A 243 2.43 -16.19 -0.02
CA ASN A 243 2.87 -17.33 -0.82
C ASN A 243 4.35 -17.69 -0.62
N SER A 244 5.07 -16.95 0.23
CA SER A 244 6.51 -17.12 0.51
C SER A 244 7.37 -17.09 -0.76
N ARG A 245 7.13 -16.07 -1.60
CA ARG A 245 7.77 -15.90 -2.91
C ARG A 245 8.41 -14.55 -3.05
N LEU A 246 9.59 -14.52 -3.66
CA LEU A 246 10.28 -13.31 -4.11
C LEU A 246 10.19 -13.25 -5.64
N SER A 247 9.56 -12.21 -6.16
CA SER A 247 9.51 -11.90 -7.60
C SER A 247 10.40 -10.70 -7.90
N ILE A 248 11.33 -10.88 -8.84
CA ILE A 248 12.28 -9.84 -9.25
C ILE A 248 11.95 -9.38 -10.67
N PHE A 249 11.56 -8.11 -10.79
CA PHE A 249 11.28 -7.45 -12.07
C PHE A 249 12.48 -6.57 -12.46
N ASP A 250 13.15 -6.96 -13.53
CA ASP A 250 14.27 -6.20 -14.13
C ASP A 250 13.72 -5.09 -15.04
N TYR A 251 14.19 -3.85 -14.85
CA TYR A 251 13.75 -2.71 -15.65
C TYR A 251 14.20 -2.78 -17.11
N ASN A 252 15.32 -3.44 -17.41
CA ASN A 252 15.85 -3.59 -18.77
C ASN A 252 15.03 -4.60 -19.60
N ASN A 253 14.17 -5.38 -18.94
CA ASN A 253 13.40 -6.39 -19.65
C ASN A 253 12.15 -5.77 -20.30
N ASN A 254 12.13 -5.75 -21.63
CA ASN A 254 11.13 -5.10 -22.46
C ASN A 254 9.74 -5.79 -22.44
N TYR A 255 9.65 -7.01 -21.90
CA TYR A 255 8.38 -7.70 -21.71
C TYR A 255 7.78 -7.36 -20.33
N LYS A 256 6.50 -6.95 -20.32
CA LYS A 256 5.81 -6.50 -19.09
C LYS A 256 5.69 -7.57 -18.00
N GLU A 257 5.77 -8.85 -18.36
CA GLU A 257 5.46 -9.97 -17.46
C GLU A 257 6.66 -10.87 -17.15
N GLU A 258 7.85 -10.60 -17.68
CA GLU A 258 9.03 -11.41 -17.34
C GLU A 258 9.61 -10.97 -16.00
N TYR A 259 9.57 -11.88 -15.03
CA TYR A 259 10.21 -11.76 -13.71
C TYR A 259 10.93 -13.06 -13.38
N THR A 260 11.92 -12.99 -12.49
CA THR A 260 12.50 -14.18 -11.89
C THR A 260 11.83 -14.44 -10.55
N GLU A 261 11.43 -15.68 -10.29
CA GLU A 261 10.78 -16.07 -9.04
C GLU A 261 11.68 -16.98 -8.20
N TYR A 262 11.65 -16.77 -6.89
CA TYR A 262 12.32 -17.61 -5.90
C TYR A 262 11.33 -17.93 -4.79
N GLU A 263 11.32 -19.17 -4.33
CA GLU A 263 10.61 -19.57 -3.14
C GLU A 263 11.57 -19.49 -1.94
N PHE A 264 11.06 -19.03 -0.80
CA PHE A 264 11.82 -18.99 0.45
C PHE A 264 10.97 -19.57 1.58
N ASN A 265 11.62 -20.19 2.56
CA ASN A 265 10.95 -20.70 3.75
C ASN A 265 11.02 -19.71 4.91
N GLN A 266 12.08 -18.91 4.94
CA GLN A 266 12.33 -17.94 5.99
C GLN A 266 12.79 -16.58 5.42
N PRO A 267 12.40 -15.48 6.06
CA PRO A 267 12.92 -14.15 5.84
C PRO A 267 14.39 -13.98 5.42
N GLU A 268 15.29 -14.64 6.15
CA GLU A 268 16.74 -14.47 6.04
C GLU A 268 17.26 -14.99 4.70
N GLU A 269 16.62 -16.04 4.16
CA GLU A 269 16.92 -16.58 2.83
C GLU A 269 16.64 -15.54 1.74
N CYS A 270 15.55 -14.78 1.90
CA CYS A 270 15.18 -13.72 0.97
C CYS A 270 16.22 -12.59 0.96
N ALA A 271 16.71 -12.18 2.15
CA ALA A 271 17.74 -11.15 2.25
C ALA A 271 19.05 -11.53 1.54
N GLY A 272 19.46 -12.81 1.59
CA GLY A 272 20.63 -13.30 0.87
C GLY A 272 20.48 -13.31 -0.66
N LEU A 273 19.28 -13.58 -1.17
CA LEU A 273 18.98 -13.49 -2.61
C LEU A 273 19.03 -12.04 -3.10
N ILE A 274 18.40 -11.15 -2.34
CA ILE A 274 18.43 -9.69 -2.48
C ILE A 274 19.88 -9.20 -2.53
N PHE A 275 20.74 -9.61 -1.60
CA PHE A 275 22.16 -9.25 -1.60
C PHE A 275 22.90 -9.63 -2.88
N THR A 276 22.76 -10.89 -3.30
CA THR A 276 23.48 -11.41 -4.46
C THR A 276 23.16 -10.58 -5.71
N LYS A 277 21.90 -10.14 -5.83
CA LYS A 277 21.45 -9.30 -6.95
C LYS A 277 21.92 -7.85 -6.81
N ALA A 278 21.78 -7.23 -5.64
CA ALA A 278 22.28 -5.88 -5.40
C ALA A 278 23.78 -5.74 -5.74
N MET A 279 24.59 -6.74 -5.35
CA MET A 279 26.03 -6.76 -5.65
C MET A 279 26.34 -6.91 -7.14
N ILE A 280 25.50 -7.62 -7.90
CA ILE A 280 25.67 -7.76 -9.35
C ILE A 280 25.35 -6.43 -10.04
N GLU A 281 24.23 -5.78 -9.68
CA GLU A 281 23.81 -4.53 -10.33
C GLU A 281 24.75 -3.36 -10.00
N THR A 282 25.14 -3.20 -8.73
CA THR A 282 26.10 -2.15 -8.31
C THR A 282 27.47 -2.29 -8.96
N ARG A 283 27.90 -3.50 -9.32
CA ARG A 283 29.13 -3.73 -10.09
C ARG A 283 28.98 -3.42 -11.57
N LYS A 284 27.78 -3.57 -12.16
CA LYS A 284 27.53 -3.19 -13.57
C LYS A 284 27.59 -1.67 -13.76
N SER A 285 27.17 -0.88 -12.77
CA SER A 285 27.27 0.59 -12.82
C SER A 285 28.69 1.16 -12.63
N MET A 286 29.67 0.32 -12.30
CA MET A 286 31.09 0.70 -12.14
C MET A 286 31.96 0.42 -13.37
N ILE A 287 31.40 -0.23 -14.41
CA ILE A 287 32.09 -0.56 -15.68
C ILE A 287 31.46 0.28 -16.79
#